data_AF-A0A379CSK1-F1
#
_entry.id   AF-A0A379CSK1-F1
#
_cell.length_a   1.000
_cell.length_b   1.000
_cell.length_c   1.000
_cell.angle_alpha   90.00
_cell.angle_beta   90.00
_cell.angle_gamma   90.00
#
_symmetry.space_group_name_H-M   'P 1'
#
loop_
_entity.id
_entity.type
_entity.pdbx_description
1 polymer ?
#
loop_
_entity_poly.entity_id
_entity_poly.type
_entity_poly.pdbx_seq_one_letter_code
_entity_poly.pdbx_strand_id
1 'polypeptide(L)' 'MPDFIIEKKPSAGLWKGQSDESEMGFTYEVLDSYIRGEKIPEEEIKKKIDGMHNRSNHKRMPVPMFKIK' A
#
# COMPACT_ATOMS: atom_id res chain seq x y z
N MET A 1 23.69 -0.02 8.09
CA MET A 1 22.49 0.76 8.45
C MET A 1 22.24 0.53 9.93
N PRO A 2 21.84 1.55 10.71
CA PRO A 2 21.55 1.37 12.13
C PRO A 2 20.28 0.53 12.37
N ASP A 3 20.31 -0.38 13.34
CA ASP A 3 19.23 -1.32 13.62
C ASP A 3 17.91 -0.62 13.98
N PHE A 4 17.99 0.46 14.75
CA PHE A 4 16.82 1.26 15.13
C PHE A 4 16.06 1.86 13.94
N ILE A 5 16.69 1.98 12.76
CA ILE A 5 16.00 2.45 11.54
C ILE A 5 15.22 1.30 10.90
N ILE A 6 15.78 0.09 10.93
CA ILE A 6 15.19 -1.12 10.33
C ILE A 6 13.99 -1.58 11.16
N GLU A 7 14.12 -1.55 12.48
CA GLU A 7 13.10 -2.04 13.42
C GLU A 7 11.98 -1.03 13.66
N LYS A 8 12.18 0.24 13.30
CA LYS A 8 11.16 1.27 13.48
C LYS A 8 9.94 0.93 12.63
N LYS A 9 8.76 0.96 13.26
CA LYS A 9 7.48 0.82 12.56
C LYS A 9 7.40 1.81 11.38
N PRO A 10 7.12 1.33 10.14
CA PRO A 10 7.03 2.21 8.98
C PRO A 10 5.96 3.30 9.15
N SER A 11 6.32 4.53 8.75
CA SER A 11 5.49 5.72 8.84
C SER A 11 5.97 6.78 7.86
N ALA A 12 5.04 7.38 7.12
CA ALA A 12 5.27 8.57 6.29
C ALA A 12 5.52 9.86 7.10
N GLY A 13 5.25 9.87 8.41
CA GLY A 13 5.58 10.97 9.31
C GLY A 13 4.71 12.22 9.15
N LEU A 14 3.53 12.11 8.54
CA LEU A 14 2.64 13.24 8.25
C LEU A 14 1.94 13.80 9.49
N TRP A 15 1.73 12.99 10.53
CA TRP A 15 1.20 13.42 11.83
C TRP A 15 1.67 12.50 12.98
N LYS A 16 1.47 12.94 14.23
CA LYS A 16 1.92 12.21 15.41
C LYS A 16 1.15 10.89 15.55
N GLY A 17 1.89 9.80 15.79
CA GLY A 17 1.32 8.45 15.98
C GLY A 17 0.88 7.78 14.68
N GLN A 18 1.18 8.36 13.53
CA GLN A 18 0.90 7.77 12.23
C GLN A 18 1.75 6.51 11.99
N SER A 19 1.17 5.51 11.36
CA SER A 19 1.91 4.35 10.85
C SER A 19 1.19 3.76 9.64
N ASP A 20 1.95 3.33 8.65
CA ASP A 20 1.42 2.99 7.32
C ASP A 20 0.46 1.79 7.40
N GLU A 21 0.81 0.75 8.18
CA GLU A 21 -0.02 -0.44 8.36
C GLU A 21 -1.37 -0.15 9.03
N SER A 22 -1.42 0.85 9.92
CA SER A 22 -2.68 1.24 10.57
C SER A 22 -3.58 2.03 9.62
N GLU A 23 -3.02 2.82 8.71
CA GLU A 23 -3.80 3.51 7.67
C GLU A 23 -4.31 2.56 6.59
N MET A 24 -3.44 1.65 6.14
CA MET A 24 -3.80 0.62 5.16
C MET A 24 -4.75 -0.41 5.78
N GLY A 25 -4.63 -0.68 7.08
CA GLY A 25 -5.36 -1.69 7.83
C GLY A 25 -5.02 -3.12 7.41
N PHE A 26 -3.76 -3.36 7.06
CA PHE A 26 -3.09 -4.64 6.87
C PHE A 26 -1.57 -4.44 7.01
N THR A 27 -0.83 -5.51 7.30
CA THR A 27 0.63 -5.44 7.49
C THR A 27 1.38 -5.50 6.17
N TYR A 28 2.65 -5.09 6.17
CA TYR A 28 3.53 -5.26 5.02
C TYR A 28 3.75 -6.72 4.65
N GLU A 29 3.82 -7.62 5.64
CA GLU A 29 3.93 -9.07 5.40
C GLU A 29 2.76 -9.60 4.56
N VAL A 30 1.53 -9.19 4.90
CA VAL A 30 0.33 -9.57 4.16
C VAL A 30 0.33 -8.99 2.75
N LEU A 31 0.76 -7.75 2.58
CA LEU A 31 0.88 -7.12 1.27
C LEU A 31 1.94 -7.82 0.39
N ASP A 32 3.08 -8.18 0.96
CA ASP A 32 4.15 -8.87 0.26
C ASP A 32 3.71 -10.26 -0.21
N SER A 33 3.03 -11.02 0.65
CA SER A 33 2.43 -12.31 0.25
C SER A 33 1.41 -12.15 -0.86
N TYR A 34 0.55 -11.10 -0.80
CA TYR A 34 -0.38 -10.77 -1.89
C TYR A 34 0.38 -10.52 -3.20
N ILE A 35 1.44 -9.71 -3.19
CA ILE A 35 2.20 -9.34 -4.39
C ILE A 35 2.92 -10.56 -4.98
N ARG A 36 3.40 -11.48 -4.14
CA ARG A 36 4.06 -12.73 -4.55
C ARG A 36 3.07 -13.81 -5.05
N GLY A 37 1.76 -13.57 -4.95
CA GLY A 37 0.74 -14.56 -5.30
C GLY A 37 0.66 -15.73 -4.31
N GLU A 38 1.16 -15.52 -3.09
CA GLU A 38 1.05 -16.48 -2.01
C GLU A 38 -0.40 -16.54 -1.47
N LYS A 39 -0.67 -17.51 -0.59
CA LYS A 39 -2.01 -17.71 -0.07
C LYS A 39 -2.39 -16.60 0.90
N ILE A 40 -3.34 -15.75 0.51
CA ILE A 40 -3.90 -14.72 1.38
C ILE A 40 -4.97 -15.37 2.27
N PRO A 41 -4.93 -15.20 3.60
CA PRO A 41 -5.87 -15.86 4.50
C PRO A 41 -7.30 -15.28 4.44
N GLU A 42 -7.48 -14.02 4.00
CA GLU A 42 -8.75 -13.30 4.10
C GLU A 42 -9.15 -12.59 2.79
N GLU A 43 -10.33 -12.93 2.26
CA GLU A 43 -10.87 -12.32 1.04
C GLU A 43 -11.15 -10.81 1.20
N GLU A 44 -11.50 -10.36 2.41
CA GLU A 44 -11.72 -8.94 2.68
C GLU A 44 -10.44 -8.10 2.56
N ILE A 45 -9.29 -8.65 2.98
CA ILE A 45 -7.99 -7.99 2.80
C ILE A 45 -7.67 -7.88 1.30
N LYS A 46 -7.89 -8.96 0.53
CA LYS A 46 -7.67 -8.95 -0.91
C LYS A 46 -8.50 -7.86 -1.60
N LYS A 47 -9.81 -7.78 -1.31
CA LYS A 47 -10.69 -6.70 -1.82
C LYS A 47 -10.19 -5.31 -1.45
N LYS A 48 -9.64 -5.15 -0.24
CA LYS A 48 -9.09 -3.87 0.22
C LYS A 48 -7.84 -3.48 -0.58
N ILE A 49 -6.91 -4.42 -0.78
CA ILE A 49 -5.70 -4.22 -1.59
C ILE A 49 -6.08 -3.87 -3.03
N ASP A 50 -6.97 -4.65 -3.65
CA ASP A 50 -7.47 -4.40 -5.02
C ASP A 50 -8.13 -3.02 -5.13
N GLY A 51 -8.97 -2.66 -4.16
CA GLY A 51 -9.64 -1.35 -4.11
C GLY A 51 -8.67 -0.18 -3.90
N MET A 52 -7.60 -0.36 -3.13
CA MET A 52 -6.53 0.62 -2.94
C MET A 52 -5.64 0.75 -4.19
N HIS A 53 -5.37 -0.36 -4.87
CA HIS A 53 -4.66 -0.36 -6.14
C HIS A 53 -5.47 0.39 -7.20
N ASN A 54 -6.73 0.04 -7.40
CA ASN A 54 -7.60 0.65 -8.41
C ASN A 54 -7.80 2.16 -8.21
N ARG A 55 -8.09 2.61 -6.97
CA ARG A 55 -8.28 4.05 -6.68
C ARG A 55 -7.02 4.89 -6.94
N SER A 56 -5.84 4.28 -6.84
CA SER A 56 -4.55 4.96 -6.98
C SER A 56 -3.96 4.85 -8.38
N ASN A 57 -4.71 4.32 -9.35
CA ASN A 57 -4.23 4.14 -10.73
C ASN A 57 -3.71 5.45 -11.36
N HIS A 58 -4.38 6.59 -11.09
CA HIS A 58 -3.95 7.91 -11.55
C HIS A 58 -2.57 8.35 -11.02
N LYS A 59 -2.04 7.74 -9.96
CA LYS A 59 -0.68 7.99 -9.46
C LYS A 59 0.41 7.24 -10.25
N ARG A 60 0.01 6.23 -11.03
CA ARG A 60 0.89 5.36 -11.84
C ARG A 60 0.71 5.55 -13.34
N MET A 61 -0.30 6.28 -13.76
CA MET A 61 -0.56 6.64 -15.15
C MET A 61 -0.16 8.09 -15.41
N PRO A 62 0.26 8.44 -16.64
CA PRO A 62 0.46 9.83 -17.01
C PRO A 62 -0.85 10.62 -16.89
N VAL A 63 -0.72 11.93 -16.69
CA VAL A 63 -1.87 12.85 -16.61
C VAL A 63 -2.74 12.66 -17.87
N PRO A 64 -4.05 12.37 -17.72
CA PRO A 64 -4.94 12.21 -18.86
C PRO A 64 -4.92 13.46 -19.73
N MET A 65 -4.63 13.27 -21.02
CA MET A 65 -4.59 14.36 -21.99
C MET A 65 -5.68 14.15 -23.03
N PHE A 66 -6.43 15.21 -23.31
CA PHE A 66 -7.38 15.22 -24.42
C PHE A 66 -6.62 15.13 -25.75
N LYS A 67 -6.96 14.15 -26.59
CA LYS A 67 -6.39 14.00 -27.92
C LYS A 67 -7.40 14.51 -28.95
N ILE A 68 -7.04 15.56 -29.69
CA ILE A 68 -7.76 15.98 -30.88
C ILE A 68 -7.51 14.92 -31.96
N LYS A 69 -8.57 14.42 -32.58
CA LYS A 69 -8.49 13.52 -33.74
C LYS A 69 -8.16 14.30 -35.00
#